data_AF-A0A2N0XJU8-F1
#
_entry.id   AF-A0A2N0XJU8-F1
#
_cell.length_a   1.000
_cell.length_b   1.000
_cell.length_c   1.000
_cell.angle_alpha   90.00
_cell.angle_beta   90.00
_cell.angle_gamma   90.00
#
_symmetry.space_group_name_H-M   'P 1'
#
loop_
_entity.id
_entity.type
_entity.pdbx_description
1 polymer ?
#
loop_
_entity_poly.entity_id
_entity_poly.type
_entity_poly.pdbx_seq_one_letter_code
_entity_poly.pdbx_strand_id
1 'polypeptide(L)'
;MKKIIIIVSGIFLIGCSGKDCECTQQKWERKATYTIVDTSVIPPTPPKLISATEWQKTGNEEKFDNDDCGRNGSVGRKGSTGLSTNINAGTYTNLEFEYRITCQ
;
A
#
# COMPACT_ATOMS: atom_id res chain seq x y z
N MET A 1 34.19 13.42 -23.80
CA MET A 1 34.00 13.67 -22.36
C MET A 1 32.51 13.56 -22.05
N LYS A 2 32.05 12.49 -21.39
CA LYS A 2 30.66 12.32 -20.96
C LYS A 2 30.66 12.20 -19.43
N LYS A 3 30.04 13.18 -18.76
CA LYS A 3 29.89 13.20 -17.30
C LYS A 3 28.76 12.24 -16.92
N ILE A 4 29.10 11.18 -16.19
CA ILE A 4 28.13 10.30 -15.53
C ILE A 4 27.79 10.97 -14.20
N ILE A 5 26.54 11.45 -14.07
CA ILE A 5 26.02 11.95 -12.81
C ILE A 5 25.52 10.73 -12.04
N ILE A 6 26.31 10.29 -11.05
CA ILE A 6 25.87 9.27 -10.09
C ILE A 6 24.98 10.00 -9.08
N ILE A 7 23.66 9.83 -9.21
CA ILE A 7 22.72 10.26 -8.18
C ILE A 7 22.83 9.22 -7.06
N VAL A 8 23.67 9.51 -6.07
CA VAL A 8 23.68 8.81 -4.80
C VAL A 8 22.39 9.21 -4.09
N SER A 9 21.32 8.44 -4.30
CA SER A 9 20.15 8.49 -3.42
C SER A 9 20.62 8.08 -2.04
N GLY A 10 20.85 9.08 -1.20
CA GLY A 10 21.19 8.92 0.20
C GLY A 10 20.12 8.07 0.86
N ILE A 11 20.50 6.85 1.20
CA ILE A 11 19.81 6.04 2.18
C ILE A 11 20.04 6.76 3.52
N PHE A 12 19.11 7.65 3.87
CA PHE A 12 19.01 8.21 5.21
C PHE A 12 18.48 7.09 6.12
N LEU A 13 19.39 6.25 6.60
CA LEU A 13 19.15 5.39 7.77
C LEU A 13 19.21 6.30 9.00
N ILE A 14 18.10 6.99 9.28
CA ILE A 14 17.89 7.57 10.61
C ILE A 14 17.51 6.39 11.50
N GLY A 15 18.55 5.77 12.09
CA GLY A 15 18.37 4.86 13.21
C GLY A 15 17.84 5.66 14.38
N CYS A 16 16.57 5.45 14.73
CA CYS A 16 15.96 6.05 15.88
C CYS A 16 16.55 5.39 17.14
N SER A 17 17.41 6.13 17.85
CA SER A 17 17.94 5.73 19.15
C SER A 17 16.89 6.02 20.21
N GLY A 18 16.40 4.98 20.90
CA GLY A 18 15.25 5.04 21.79
C GLY A 18 15.22 6.22 22.75
N LYS A 19 14.13 6.98 22.71
CA LYS A 19 13.10 6.95 23.78
C LYS A 19 11.85 7.79 23.48
N ASP A 20 11.85 8.59 22.42
CA ASP A 20 10.65 9.29 21.94
C ASP A 20 10.60 9.18 20.42
N CYS A 21 9.89 8.17 19.92
CA CYS A 21 9.70 7.95 18.49
C CYS A 21 8.30 8.39 18.13
N GLU A 22 8.17 9.46 17.33
CA GLU A 22 6.86 9.91 16.91
C GLU A 22 6.53 9.28 15.57
N CYS A 23 5.62 8.31 15.59
CA CYS A 23 5.10 7.69 14.39
C CYS A 23 3.77 8.35 13.98
N THR A 24 3.64 8.60 12.69
CA THR A 24 2.39 8.99 12.04
C THR A 24 2.01 7.97 10.97
N GLN A 25 0.75 8.00 10.56
CA GLN A 25 0.25 7.20 9.46
C GLN A 25 -0.56 8.05 8.49
N GLN A 26 -0.39 7.80 7.19
CA GLN A 26 -1.17 8.42 6.13
C GLN A 26 -1.96 7.35 5.39
N LYS A 27 -3.26 7.58 5.18
CA LYS A 27 -4.09 6.71 4.36
C LYS A 27 -3.80 6.94 2.87
N TRP A 28 -3.63 5.84 2.15
CA TRP A 28 -3.51 5.78 0.70
C TRP A 28 -4.61 4.88 0.15
N GLU A 29 -5.17 5.26 -1.01
CA GLU A 29 -6.20 4.50 -1.69
C GLU A 29 -5.85 4.25 -3.16
N ARG A 30 -6.35 3.13 -3.69
CA ARG A 30 -6.32 2.83 -5.13
C ARG A 30 -7.54 2.03 -5.55
N LYS A 31 -7.88 2.08 -6.83
CA LYS A 31 -8.85 1.15 -7.43
C LYS A 31 -8.09 0.01 -8.08
N ALA A 32 -8.40 -1.23 -7.71
CA ALA A 32 -7.77 -2.44 -8.25
C ALA A 32 -8.83 -3.39 -8.80
N THR A 33 -8.63 -3.88 -10.02
CA THR A 33 -9.55 -4.78 -10.72
C THR A 33 -8.93 -6.16 -10.82
N TYR A 34 -9.71 -7.18 -10.47
CA TYR A 34 -9.30 -8.58 -10.40
C TYR A 34 -10.22 -9.45 -11.26
N THR A 35 -9.73 -10.61 -11.69
CA THR A 35 -10.59 -11.67 -12.21
C THR A 35 -11.48 -12.24 -11.10
N ILE A 36 -12.69 -12.66 -11.44
CA ILE A 36 -13.53 -13.45 -10.53
C ILE A 36 -12.89 -14.83 -10.31
N VAL A 37 -13.09 -15.41 -9.12
CA VAL A 37 -12.72 -16.80 -8.85
C VAL A 37 -13.53 -17.72 -9.75
N ASP A 38 -12.86 -18.50 -10.59
CA ASP A 38 -13.52 -19.56 -11.33
C ASP A 38 -13.68 -20.79 -10.44
N THR A 39 -14.90 -21.00 -9.95
CA THR A 39 -15.27 -22.14 -9.10
C THR A 39 -15.65 -23.39 -9.90
N SER A 40 -15.65 -23.32 -11.24
CA SER A 40 -15.94 -24.47 -12.11
C SER A 40 -14.74 -25.41 -12.29
N VAL A 41 -13.53 -24.96 -11.96
CA VAL A 41 -12.28 -25.74 -12.03
C VAL A 41 -11.83 -26.16 -10.63
N ILE A 42 -11.25 -27.36 -10.49
CA ILE A 42 -10.73 -27.89 -9.21
C ILE A 42 -9.22 -28.17 -9.33
N PRO A 43 -8.37 -27.51 -8.51
CA PRO A 43 -8.72 -26.47 -7.52
C PRO A 43 -9.16 -25.16 -8.20
N PRO A 44 -9.97 -24.33 -7.49
CA PRO A 44 -10.43 -23.06 -8.04
C PRO A 44 -9.23 -22.15 -8.34
N THR A 45 -9.31 -21.43 -9.45
CA THR A 45 -8.25 -20.49 -9.83
C THR A 45 -8.39 -19.21 -8.99
N PRO A 46 -7.36 -18.80 -8.22
CA PRO A 46 -7.44 -17.61 -7.40
C PRO A 46 -7.57 -16.34 -8.26
N PRO A 47 -8.13 -15.25 -7.70
CA PRO A 47 -8.24 -13.97 -8.41
C PRO A 47 -6.87 -13.45 -8.84
N LYS A 48 -6.78 -12.96 -10.08
CA LYS A 48 -5.58 -12.32 -10.60
C LYS A 48 -5.84 -10.82 -10.78
N LEU A 49 -4.88 -9.99 -10.36
CA LEU A 49 -4.92 -8.55 -10.62
C LEU A 49 -4.78 -8.30 -12.13
N ILE A 50 -5.75 -7.58 -12.69
CA ILE A 50 -5.78 -7.17 -14.11
C ILE A 50 -5.20 -5.77 -14.26
N SER A 51 -5.63 -4.85 -13.40
CA SER A 51 -5.20 -3.45 -13.42
C SER A 51 -5.38 -2.80 -12.06
N ALA A 52 -4.58 -1.78 -11.79
CA ALA A 52 -4.75 -0.93 -10.63
C ALA A 52 -4.40 0.52 -10.98
N THR A 53 -5.09 1.47 -10.37
CA THR A 53 -4.63 2.86 -10.37
C THR A 53 -3.42 3.02 -9.46
N GLU A 54 -2.67 4.09 -9.67
CA GLU A 54 -1.66 4.52 -8.71
C GLU A 54 -2.27 4.77 -7.33
N TRP A 55 -1.50 4.51 -6.29
CA TRP A 55 -1.87 4.86 -4.92
C TRP A 55 -1.91 6.37 -4.77
N GLN A 56 -3.00 6.88 -4.19
CA GLN A 56 -3.20 8.31 -3.93
C GLN A 56 -3.33 8.55 -2.43
N LYS A 57 -2.68 9.59 -1.92
CA LYS A 57 -2.89 10.03 -0.53
C LYS A 57 -4.32 10.54 -0.38
N THR A 58 -4.98 10.12 0.69
CA THR A 58 -6.35 10.54 1.01
C THR A 58 -6.47 10.85 2.49
N GLY A 59 -7.24 11.87 2.85
CA GLY A 59 -7.36 12.30 4.23
C GLY A 59 -6.07 12.93 4.77
N ASN A 60 -6.08 13.22 6.07
CA ASN A 60 -4.94 13.83 6.76
C ASN A 60 -4.03 12.76 7.36
N GLU A 61 -2.80 13.16 7.66
CA GLU A 61 -1.90 12.36 8.48
C GLU A 61 -2.44 12.28 9.93
N GLU A 62 -2.35 11.10 10.53
CA GLU A 62 -2.87 10.80 11.86
C GLU A 62 -1.75 10.25 12.74
N LYS A 63 -1.83 10.46 14.06
CA LYS A 63 -0.89 9.85 14.99
C LYS A 63 -0.99 8.32 14.91
N PHE A 64 0.15 7.65 14.91
CA PHE A 64 0.23 6.20 15.03
C PHE A 64 0.60 5.86 16.47
N ASP A 65 -0.33 5.25 17.19
CA ASP A 65 -0.18 4.93 18.62
C ASP A 65 0.74 3.71 18.84
N ASN A 66 1.96 3.78 18.30
CA ASN A 66 3.02 2.81 18.52
C ASN A 66 4.37 3.46 18.25
N ASP A 67 5.23 3.47 19.28
CA ASP A 67 6.54 4.11 19.25
C ASP A 67 7.66 3.15 18.75
N ASP A 68 7.28 2.04 18.11
CA ASP A 68 8.21 1.12 17.44
C ASP A 68 8.67 1.71 16.10
N CYS A 69 9.82 2.39 16.13
CA CYS A 69 10.45 2.96 14.94
C CYS A 69 10.85 1.91 13.89
N GLY A 70 10.91 0.62 14.25
CA GLY A 70 11.07 -0.47 13.30
C GLY A 70 9.93 -0.55 12.28
N ARG A 71 8.82 0.17 12.53
CA ARG A 71 7.66 0.27 11.64
C ARG A 71 7.76 1.40 10.62
N ASN A 72 8.81 2.21 10.62
CA ASN A 72 8.99 3.24 9.60
C ASN A 72 9.01 2.63 8.18
N GLY A 73 8.20 3.16 7.27
CA GLY A 73 8.05 2.65 5.91
C GLY A 73 7.21 1.38 5.79
N SER A 74 6.63 0.88 6.89
CA SER A 74 5.74 -0.29 6.88
C SER A 74 4.28 0.08 6.62
N VAL A 75 3.45 -0.94 6.37
CA VAL A 75 2.00 -0.79 6.28
C VAL A 75 1.38 -1.18 7.62
N GLY A 76 0.75 -0.22 8.29
CA GLY A 76 0.10 -0.44 9.59
C GLY A 76 -1.21 -1.21 9.47
N ARG A 77 -2.05 -0.81 8.51
CA ARG A 77 -3.35 -1.43 8.24
C ARG A 77 -3.65 -1.37 6.74
N LYS A 78 -4.27 -2.41 6.19
CA LYS A 78 -4.78 -2.42 4.81
C LYS A 78 -6.15 -3.09 4.74
N GLY A 79 -6.91 -2.79 3.71
CA GLY A 79 -8.22 -3.40 3.48
C GLY A 79 -8.89 -2.91 2.21
N SER A 80 -10.19 -3.17 2.09
CA SER A 80 -11.04 -2.64 1.03
C SER A 80 -12.28 -1.98 1.63
N THR A 81 -12.73 -0.88 1.01
CA THR A 81 -13.91 -0.11 1.44
C THR A 81 -15.09 -0.24 0.48
N GLY A 82 -14.88 -0.84 -0.68
CA GLY A 82 -15.92 -1.06 -1.66
C GLY A 82 -15.56 -2.15 -2.65
N LEU A 83 -16.56 -2.90 -3.07
CA LEU A 83 -16.51 -3.95 -4.08
C LEU A 83 -17.58 -3.65 -5.14
N SER A 84 -17.16 -3.58 -6.40
CA SER A 84 -18.08 -3.52 -7.55
C SER A 84 -17.80 -4.73 -8.43
N THR A 85 -18.82 -5.56 -8.68
CA THR A 85 -18.65 -6.78 -9.49
C THR A 85 -19.22 -6.57 -10.89
N ASN A 86 -18.45 -6.93 -11.91
CA ASN A 86 -18.91 -6.99 -13.30
C ASN A 86 -18.86 -8.44 -13.78
N ILE A 87 -19.99 -9.13 -13.61
CA ILE A 87 -20.14 -10.55 -13.92
C ILE A 87 -19.91 -10.81 -15.42
N ASN A 88 -20.42 -9.94 -16.29
CA ASN A 88 -20.28 -10.08 -17.74
C ASN A 88 -18.83 -9.95 -18.22
N ALA A 89 -18.03 -9.11 -17.53
CA ALA A 89 -16.60 -8.98 -17.81
C ALA A 89 -15.74 -10.03 -17.07
N GLY A 90 -16.33 -10.85 -16.20
CA GLY A 90 -15.59 -11.80 -15.38
C GLY A 90 -14.65 -11.12 -14.36
N THR A 91 -14.98 -9.90 -13.91
CA THR A 91 -14.11 -9.10 -13.04
C THR A 91 -14.82 -8.50 -11.84
N TYR A 92 -14.06 -8.12 -10.83
CA TYR A 92 -14.51 -7.23 -9.78
C TYR A 92 -13.47 -6.15 -9.50
N THR A 93 -13.92 -4.96 -9.13
CA THR A 93 -13.08 -3.82 -8.76
C THR A 93 -13.25 -3.52 -7.29
N ASN A 94 -12.13 -3.44 -6.57
CA ASN A 94 -12.05 -3.01 -5.18
C ASN A 94 -11.52 -1.58 -5.09
N LEU A 95 -12.08 -0.80 -4.17
CA LEU A 95 -11.40 0.36 -3.59
C LEU A 95 -10.56 -0.15 -2.41
N GLU A 96 -9.26 -0.26 -2.63
CA GLU A 96 -8.30 -0.71 -1.62
C GLU A 96 -7.72 0.49 -0.87
N PHE A 97 -7.40 0.29 0.39
CA PHE A 97 -6.68 1.26 1.20
C PHE A 97 -5.52 0.62 1.97
N GLU A 98 -4.50 1.42 2.24
CA GLU A 98 -3.43 1.09 3.18
C GLU A 98 -2.99 2.33 3.95
N TYR A 99 -2.59 2.13 5.20
CA TYR A 99 -1.97 3.14 6.05
C TYR A 99 -0.48 2.92 6.05
N ARG A 100 0.27 3.87 5.51
CA ARG A 100 1.74 3.84 5.48
C ARG A 100 2.27 4.61 6.68
N ILE A 101 3.13 3.96 7.45
CA ILE A 101 3.70 4.51 8.69
C ILE A 101 4.99 5.27 8.37
N THR A 102 5.11 6.46 8.93
CA THR A 102 6.35 7.24 8.96
C THR A 102 6.73 7.48 10.41
N CYS A 103 7.95 7.15 10.82
CA CYS A 103 8.44 7.44 12.17
C CYS A 103 9.66 8.35 12.09
N GLN A 104 9.77 9.29 13.01
CA GLN A 104 10.87 10.25 13.13
C GLN A 104 11.46 10.24 14.54
#